data_AF-A0A7R8H529-F1
#
_entry.id   AF-A0A7R8H529-F1
#
_cell.length_a   1.000
_cell.length_b   1.000
_cell.length_c   1.000
_cell.angle_alpha   90.00
_cell.angle_beta   90.00
_cell.angle_gamma   90.00
#
_symmetry.space_group_name_H-M   'P 1'
#
loop_
_entity.id
_entity.type
_entity.pdbx_description
1 polymer ?
#
loop_
_entity_poly.entity_id
_entity_poly.type
_entity_poly.pdbx_seq_one_letter_code
_entity_poly.pdbx_strand_id
1 'polypeptide(L)'
;MDNHFYGTVIMRDTVHYLEPHRRKSRDMHILGNGRKTLLHRHNHLQPHLNYTEDHANSQTPQHLYIIKYLRYFLKRFSRYNFDGFCLGILFTNRIFNELVLGLSWRGNPLTKGVGGICQSRVRMKSDNNAYSFNALFISLKSSQEHRIPLRMGVLNLVHELLHSFGARHDPEPAQNPSCVPKDKWINGRYLMSKYSNDGHKLNHEILSPCTEMAVIENLKSHHRTKCLTLHTKSICGDGIVQNEECDCGTTFQCVAAKSCCIPHEGFKNSEACTLHKVKLDNCTLSNVAETSYIQIKTPHPKNQRIIY
;
A
#
# COMPACT_ATOMS: atom_id res chain seq x y z
N MET A 1 21.14 -13.76 13.89
CA MET A 1 21.11 -12.29 13.79
C MET A 1 19.86 -11.94 13.01
N ASP A 2 18.90 -11.34 13.69
CA ASP A 2 17.52 -11.17 13.23
C ASP A 2 17.38 -9.84 12.49
N ASN A 3 17.31 -9.91 11.17
CA ASN A 3 17.27 -8.73 10.31
C ASN A 3 15.81 -8.38 9.97
N HIS A 4 15.12 -7.70 10.87
CA HIS A 4 13.72 -7.32 10.68
C HIS A 4 13.54 -6.21 9.63
N PHE A 5 12.52 -6.33 8.77
CA PHE A 5 12.10 -5.28 7.85
C PHE A 5 10.92 -4.50 8.45
N TYR A 6 11.17 -3.28 8.91
CA TYR A 6 10.15 -2.32 9.31
C TYR A 6 10.29 -1.07 8.42
N GLY A 7 9.18 -0.58 7.88
CA GLY A 7 9.16 0.59 7.01
C GLY A 7 7.84 1.33 7.07
N THR A 8 7.90 2.62 7.39
CA THR A 8 6.75 3.52 7.32
C THR A 8 6.68 4.11 5.92
N VAL A 9 5.54 3.96 5.24
CA VAL A 9 5.29 4.65 3.97
C VAL A 9 4.94 6.10 4.28
N ILE A 10 5.83 7.03 3.94
CA ILE A 10 5.59 8.46 4.15
C ILE A 10 5.28 9.08 2.78
N MET A 11 3.99 9.25 2.50
CA MET A 11 3.55 9.92 1.29
C MET A 11 3.93 11.41 1.38
N ARG A 12 4.98 11.82 0.67
CA ARG A 12 5.32 13.25 0.50
C ARG A 12 4.28 13.88 -0.43
N ASP A 13 3.55 14.87 0.09
CA ASP A 13 2.45 15.52 -0.62
C ASP A 13 2.89 16.31 -1.85
N THR A 14 2.76 15.71 -3.03
CA THR A 14 2.50 16.44 -4.28
C THR A 14 1.12 16.07 -4.78
N VAL A 15 0.08 16.58 -4.10
CA VAL A 15 -1.31 16.31 -4.47
C VAL A 15 -1.65 17.07 -5.74
N HIS A 16 -1.72 16.34 -6.86
CA HIS A 16 -2.19 16.84 -8.14
C HIS A 16 -3.66 16.46 -8.34
N TYR A 17 -4.55 17.46 -8.36
CA TYR A 17 -5.96 17.25 -8.64
C TYR A 17 -6.16 17.08 -10.15
N LEU A 18 -6.69 15.92 -10.56
CA LEU A 18 -7.06 15.62 -11.95
C LEU A 18 -8.52 15.99 -12.28
N GLU A 19 -9.27 16.57 -11.35
CA GLU A 19 -10.67 16.92 -11.58
C GLU A 19 -10.87 18.28 -12.29
N PRO A 20 -11.74 18.34 -13.33
CA PRO A 20 -11.98 19.57 -14.09
C PRO A 20 -12.75 20.66 -13.34
N HIS A 21 -13.24 20.40 -12.12
CA HIS A 21 -14.22 21.28 -11.47
C HIS A 21 -13.69 22.22 -10.39
N ARG A 22 -12.38 22.25 -10.11
CA ARG A 22 -11.78 23.14 -9.08
C ARG A 22 -12.47 23.08 -7.70
N ARG A 23 -13.29 22.06 -7.40
CA ARG A 23 -13.95 21.90 -6.11
C ARG A 23 -13.01 21.13 -5.19
N LYS A 24 -12.79 21.68 -3.98
CA LYS A 24 -12.11 20.97 -2.90
C LYS A 24 -12.93 19.73 -2.55
N SER A 25 -12.34 18.54 -2.57
CA SER A 25 -12.96 17.33 -2.04
C SER A 25 -13.29 17.55 -0.57
N ARG A 26 -14.57 17.37 -0.18
CA ARG A 26 -15.03 17.50 1.22
C ARG A 26 -14.74 16.25 2.04
N ASP A 27 -14.46 15.11 1.39
CA ASP A 27 -14.47 13.79 2.03
C ASP A 27 -13.10 13.09 2.07
N MET A 28 -12.02 13.87 1.88
CA MET A 28 -10.64 13.38 1.89
C MET A 28 -9.77 14.29 2.76
N HIS A 29 -9.93 14.16 4.08
CA HIS A 29 -8.91 14.55 5.05
C HIS A 29 -7.91 13.38 5.18
N ILE A 30 -7.15 13.10 4.11
CA ILE A 30 -5.87 12.41 4.31
C ILE A 30 -4.95 13.52 4.82
N LEU A 31 -4.31 13.31 5.97
CA LEU A 31 -3.33 14.21 6.60
C LEU A 31 -2.20 14.51 5.61
N GLY A 32 -2.43 15.49 4.74
CA GLY A 32 -1.49 15.91 3.73
C GLY A 32 -1.56 17.42 3.57
N ASN A 33 -0.61 18.13 4.19
CA ASN A 33 -0.48 19.57 4.06
C ASN A 33 0.22 19.91 2.73
N GLY A 34 -0.49 19.74 1.60
CA GLY A 34 0.04 19.97 0.25
C GLY A 34 -0.61 21.16 -0.47
N ARG A 35 0.19 22.15 -0.89
CA ARG A 35 -0.22 23.35 -1.64
C ARG A 35 -0.67 23.02 -3.08
N LYS A 36 -1.68 23.78 -3.55
CA LYS A 36 -2.36 23.68 -4.86
C LYS A 36 -1.40 23.59 -6.06
N THR A 37 -1.50 22.51 -6.85
CA THR A 37 -1.11 22.49 -8.27
C THR A 37 -2.17 21.75 -9.10
N LEU A 38 -2.86 22.46 -10.00
CA LEU A 38 -3.84 21.89 -10.93
C LEU A 38 -3.12 21.41 -12.20
N LEU A 39 -3.29 20.15 -12.60
CA LEU A 39 -2.84 19.66 -13.91
C LEU A 39 -4.01 19.73 -14.91
N HIS A 40 -3.71 20.21 -16.11
CA HIS A 40 -4.67 20.79 -17.06
C HIS A 40 -5.77 19.84 -17.59
N ARG A 41 -6.88 20.49 -17.96
CA ARG A 41 -8.09 19.98 -18.62
C ARG A 41 -7.77 19.34 -19.98
N HIS A 42 -8.08 18.05 -20.14
CA HIS A 42 -8.32 17.47 -21.46
C HIS A 42 -9.80 17.06 -21.53
N ASN A 43 -10.46 17.44 -22.62
CA ASN A 43 -11.91 17.40 -22.78
C ASN A 43 -12.54 16.11 -22.27
N HIS A 44 -13.71 16.26 -21.64
CA HIS A 44 -14.68 15.20 -21.39
C HIS A 44 -15.06 14.53 -22.71
N LEU A 45 -14.20 13.67 -23.20
CA LEU A 45 -14.60 12.50 -23.94
C LEU A 45 -14.60 11.41 -22.88
N GLN A 46 -15.76 11.17 -22.27
CA GLN A 46 -16.09 9.78 -22.02
C GLN A 46 -15.87 9.11 -23.38
N PRO A 47 -14.96 8.14 -23.51
CA PRO A 47 -15.05 7.28 -24.66
C PRO A 47 -16.35 6.51 -24.45
N HIS A 48 -17.44 7.01 -25.02
CA HIS A 48 -18.30 6.11 -25.76
C HIS A 48 -17.32 5.41 -26.70
N LEU A 49 -16.88 4.22 -26.30
CA LEU A 49 -16.21 3.30 -27.20
C LEU A 49 -17.26 2.93 -28.25
N ASN A 50 -17.45 3.82 -29.24
CA ASN A 50 -17.86 3.39 -30.57
C ASN A 50 -16.64 2.66 -31.14
N TYR A 51 -16.41 1.46 -30.62
CA TYR A 51 -15.62 0.48 -31.33
C TYR A 51 -16.53 0.08 -32.49
N THR A 52 -16.18 0.52 -33.70
CA THR A 52 -16.80 0.02 -34.92
C THR A 52 -16.81 -1.50 -34.85
N GLU A 53 -17.93 -2.09 -35.27
CA GLU A 53 -18.23 -3.54 -35.27
C GLU A 53 -17.29 -4.38 -36.14
N ASP A 54 -16.05 -3.98 -36.34
CA ASP A 54 -15.08 -4.74 -37.11
C ASP A 54 -14.29 -5.63 -36.13
N HIS A 55 -14.79 -6.87 -36.04
CA HIS A 55 -14.28 -8.01 -35.26
C HIS A 55 -14.82 -8.16 -33.83
N ALA A 56 -16.15 -8.10 -33.68
CA ALA A 56 -16.83 -8.88 -32.64
C ALA A 56 -16.75 -10.38 -32.98
N ASN A 57 -15.58 -11.00 -32.76
CA ASN A 57 -15.53 -12.45 -32.64
C ASN A 57 -16.13 -12.79 -31.25
N SER A 58 -17.32 -13.41 -31.24
CA SER A 58 -18.19 -13.62 -30.07
C SER A 58 -17.66 -14.64 -29.04
N GLN A 59 -16.34 -14.76 -28.87
CA GLN A 59 -15.68 -15.77 -28.04
C GLN A 59 -14.70 -15.19 -27.02
N THR A 60 -14.55 -13.87 -26.93
CA THR A 60 -13.70 -13.29 -25.87
C THR A 60 -14.47 -13.25 -24.54
N PRO A 61 -14.01 -13.96 -23.49
CA PRO A 61 -14.72 -14.00 -22.21
C PRO A 61 -14.84 -12.59 -21.61
N GLN A 62 -16.00 -12.25 -21.02
CA GLN A 62 -16.26 -10.92 -20.41
C GLN A 62 -15.15 -10.49 -19.42
N HIS A 63 -14.60 -11.43 -18.67
CA HIS A 63 -13.46 -11.22 -17.76
C HIS A 63 -12.21 -10.64 -18.46
N LEU A 64 -11.96 -11.02 -19.72
CA LEU A 64 -10.82 -10.51 -20.50
C LEU A 64 -10.98 -9.02 -20.86
N TYR A 65 -12.21 -8.58 -21.12
CA TYR A 65 -12.52 -7.17 -21.39
C TYR A 65 -12.31 -6.29 -20.16
N ILE A 66 -12.67 -6.77 -18.98
CA ILE A 66 -12.55 -6.04 -17.72
C ILE A 66 -11.09 -5.82 -17.36
N ILE A 67 -10.28 -6.89 -17.44
CA ILE A 67 -8.84 -6.80 -17.25
C ILE A 67 -8.20 -5.82 -18.25
N LYS A 68 -8.66 -5.82 -19.51
CA LYS A 68 -8.18 -4.89 -20.54
C LYS A 68 -8.50 -3.44 -20.18
N TYR A 69 -9.71 -3.16 -19.68
CA TYR A 69 -10.12 -1.81 -19.27
C TYR A 69 -9.32 -1.30 -18.05
N LEU A 70 -9.16 -2.11 -17.01
CA LEU A 70 -8.39 -1.77 -15.82
C LEU A 70 -6.93 -1.45 -16.17
N ARG A 71 -6.30 -2.31 -16.99
CA ARG A 71 -4.93 -2.09 -17.48
C ARG A 71 -4.83 -0.84 -18.35
N TYR A 72 -5.83 -0.57 -19.18
CA TYR A 72 -5.87 0.66 -19.98
C TYR A 72 -5.96 1.91 -19.09
N PHE A 73 -6.81 1.88 -18.06
CA PHE A 73 -6.96 2.97 -17.11
C PHE A 73 -5.65 3.27 -16.37
N LEU A 74 -5.01 2.25 -15.80
CA LEU A 74 -3.70 2.39 -15.13
C LEU A 74 -2.61 2.84 -16.12
N LYS A 75 -2.55 2.24 -17.33
CA LYS A 75 -1.59 2.64 -18.38
C LYS A 75 -1.75 4.11 -18.77
N ARG A 76 -2.98 4.63 -18.79
CA ARG A 76 -3.25 6.06 -19.05
C ARG A 76 -2.71 6.95 -17.93
N PHE A 77 -2.91 6.56 -16.66
CA PHE A 77 -2.32 7.27 -15.52
C PHE A 77 -0.79 7.22 -15.56
N SER A 78 -0.20 6.09 -15.94
CA SER A 78 1.25 5.94 -16.13
C SER A 78 1.86 6.83 -17.21
N ARG A 79 1.11 7.59 -18.01
CA ARG A 79 1.70 8.57 -18.96
C ARG A 79 2.33 9.76 -18.24
N TYR A 80 1.87 10.08 -17.03
CA TYR A 80 2.47 11.12 -16.20
C TYR A 80 3.92 10.76 -15.86
N ASN A 81 4.73 11.78 -15.57
CA ASN A 81 6.12 11.58 -15.20
C ASN A 81 6.25 11.47 -13.69
N PHE A 82 6.54 10.26 -13.21
CA PHE A 82 6.84 9.99 -11.79
C PHE A 82 8.34 9.77 -11.54
N ASP A 83 9.21 10.22 -12.45
CA ASP A 83 10.64 10.28 -12.16
C ASP A 83 10.89 11.22 -10.97
N GLY A 84 11.77 10.81 -10.06
CA GLY A 84 12.03 11.51 -8.80
C GLY A 84 11.09 11.11 -7.64
N PHE A 85 10.07 10.30 -7.89
CA PHE A 85 9.20 9.73 -6.87
C PHE A 85 9.35 8.22 -6.79
N CYS A 86 9.12 7.64 -5.62
CA CYS A 86 9.13 6.19 -5.45
C CYS A 86 7.96 5.53 -6.17
N LEU A 87 6.78 6.13 -6.04
CA LEU A 87 5.53 5.58 -6.55
C LEU A 87 4.48 6.70 -6.75
N GLY A 88 3.73 6.64 -7.84
CA GLY A 88 2.55 7.48 -8.09
C GLY A 88 1.25 6.76 -7.74
N ILE A 89 0.40 7.38 -6.93
CA ILE A 89 -0.86 6.80 -6.45
C ILE A 89 -2.03 7.66 -6.95
N LEU A 90 -3.00 7.02 -7.61
CA LEU A 90 -4.25 7.67 -8.02
C LEU A 90 -5.43 7.20 -7.16
N PHE A 91 -6.05 8.12 -6.44
CA PHE A 91 -7.35 7.91 -5.81
C PHE A 91 -8.47 8.29 -6.78
N THR A 92 -9.47 7.43 -6.95
CA THR A 92 -10.61 7.68 -7.84
C THR A 92 -11.92 7.24 -7.22
N ASN A 93 -13.03 7.78 -7.74
CA ASN A 93 -14.40 7.35 -7.40
C ASN A 93 -15.05 6.60 -8.59
N ARG A 94 -14.24 6.10 -9.52
CA ARG A 94 -14.73 5.33 -10.67
C ARG A 94 -15.13 3.92 -10.21
N ILE A 95 -16.34 3.52 -10.57
CA ILE A 95 -16.79 2.16 -10.35
C ILE A 95 -16.21 1.29 -11.48
N PHE A 96 -15.55 0.20 -11.11
CA PHE A 96 -15.07 -0.82 -12.03
C PHE A 96 -15.94 -2.07 -11.92
N ASN A 97 -16.00 -2.83 -13.00
CA ASN A 97 -16.73 -4.10 -13.03
C ASN A 97 -16.00 -5.15 -12.16
N GLU A 98 -16.72 -6.22 -11.78
CA GLU A 98 -16.19 -7.33 -10.96
C GLU A 98 -15.62 -6.90 -9.58
N LEU A 99 -16.11 -5.78 -9.04
CA LEU A 99 -15.73 -5.30 -7.70
C LEU A 99 -14.23 -5.01 -7.56
N VAL A 100 -13.54 -4.71 -8.66
CA VAL A 100 -12.12 -4.35 -8.62
C VAL A 100 -11.96 -2.96 -8.00
N LEU A 101 -11.26 -2.90 -6.88
CA LEU A 101 -11.03 -1.67 -6.12
C LEU A 101 -9.64 -1.07 -6.33
N GLY A 102 -8.76 -1.72 -7.07
CA GLY A 102 -7.41 -1.22 -7.34
C GLY A 102 -6.68 -1.97 -8.45
N LEU A 103 -5.58 -1.37 -8.91
CA LEU A 103 -4.59 -2.06 -9.74
C LEU A 103 -3.23 -1.38 -9.62
N SER A 104 -2.18 -2.18 -9.56
CA SER A 104 -0.80 -1.76 -9.41
C SER A 104 0.11 -2.42 -10.44
N TRP A 105 1.11 -1.67 -10.94
CA TRP A 105 2.20 -2.28 -11.68
C TRP A 105 3.11 -3.03 -10.71
N ARG A 106 3.13 -4.36 -10.83
CA ARG A 106 3.87 -5.19 -9.89
C ARG A 106 5.38 -4.95 -9.97
N GLY A 107 6.04 -4.91 -8.81
CA GLY A 107 7.49 -4.93 -8.69
C GLY A 107 8.12 -6.14 -9.40
N ASN A 108 9.23 -5.89 -10.09
CA ASN A 108 10.03 -6.93 -10.70
C ASN A 108 11.50 -6.76 -10.27
N PRO A 109 12.07 -7.73 -9.52
CA PRO A 109 13.44 -7.63 -9.01
C PRO A 109 14.50 -7.71 -10.12
N LEU A 110 14.16 -8.27 -11.29
CA LEU A 110 15.10 -8.46 -12.39
C LEU A 110 15.63 -7.11 -12.92
N THR A 111 16.89 -7.07 -13.35
CA THR A 111 17.56 -5.86 -13.86
C THR A 111 16.85 -5.23 -15.05
N LYS A 112 16.28 -6.04 -15.95
CA LYS A 112 15.44 -5.60 -17.09
C LYS A 112 13.93 -5.67 -16.80
N GLY A 113 13.58 -5.97 -15.55
CA GLY A 113 12.20 -6.02 -15.09
C GLY A 113 11.58 -4.63 -15.08
N VAL A 114 10.34 -4.52 -15.56
CA VAL A 114 9.56 -3.29 -15.57
C VAL A 114 8.44 -3.39 -14.54
N GLY A 115 8.25 -2.33 -13.76
CA GLY A 115 7.12 -2.20 -12.83
C GLY A 115 7.53 -2.07 -11.37
N GLY A 116 6.60 -1.53 -10.58
CA GLY A 116 6.73 -1.31 -9.14
C GLY A 116 7.58 -0.12 -8.76
N ILE A 117 7.90 -0.05 -7.47
CA ILE A 117 8.64 1.05 -6.86
C ILE A 117 9.97 1.37 -7.57
N CYS A 118 10.37 2.63 -7.47
CA CYS A 118 11.61 3.17 -8.02
C CYS A 118 11.82 2.95 -9.54
N GLN A 119 10.78 2.53 -10.27
CA GLN A 119 10.87 2.34 -11.71
C GLN A 119 11.06 3.68 -12.42
N SER A 120 12.20 3.85 -13.08
CA SER A 120 12.42 4.98 -13.98
C SER A 120 11.47 4.90 -15.17
N ARG A 121 11.08 6.05 -15.70
CA ARG A 121 10.21 6.17 -16.86
C ARG A 121 10.81 5.44 -18.07
N VAL A 122 9.99 4.64 -18.74
CA VAL A 122 10.40 3.80 -19.88
C VAL A 122 9.62 4.18 -21.13
N ARG A 123 10.31 4.28 -22.27
CA ARG A 123 9.67 4.46 -23.57
C ARG A 123 9.31 3.10 -24.17
N MET A 124 8.02 2.87 -24.42
CA MET A 124 7.52 1.61 -24.97
C MET A 124 7.64 1.62 -26.48
N LYS A 125 8.26 0.59 -27.07
CA LYS A 125 8.41 0.47 -28.53
C LYS A 125 7.08 0.32 -29.26
N SER A 126 6.07 -0.26 -28.60
CA SER A 126 4.78 -0.59 -29.22
C SER A 126 3.94 0.63 -29.62
N ASP A 127 4.05 1.73 -28.88
CA ASP A 127 3.26 2.94 -29.14
C ASP A 127 4.11 4.23 -29.09
N ASN A 128 5.43 4.10 -28.97
CA ASN A 128 6.40 5.19 -28.88
C ASN A 128 6.14 6.21 -27.75
N ASN A 129 5.29 5.91 -26.77
CA ASN A 129 5.06 6.78 -25.61
C ASN A 129 5.95 6.39 -24.42
N ALA A 130 6.20 7.36 -23.55
CA ALA A 130 6.91 7.17 -22.29
C ALA A 130 5.94 6.95 -21.13
N TYR A 131 6.21 5.94 -20.30
CA TYR A 131 5.37 5.54 -19.18
C TYR A 131 6.17 5.38 -17.89
N SER A 132 5.60 5.82 -16.79
CA SER A 132 6.04 5.58 -15.42
C SER A 132 5.29 4.38 -14.86
N PHE A 133 5.99 3.23 -14.80
CA PHE A 133 5.44 1.97 -14.28
C PHE A 133 5.64 1.80 -12.76
N ASN A 134 6.04 2.86 -12.07
CA ASN A 134 5.92 3.02 -10.62
C ASN A 134 4.58 3.69 -10.30
N ALA A 135 3.47 3.04 -10.66
CA ALA A 135 2.15 3.62 -10.49
C ALA A 135 1.09 2.59 -10.08
N LEU A 136 0.12 3.05 -9.30
CA LEU A 136 -1.09 2.31 -8.97
C LEU A 136 -2.30 3.25 -8.89
N PHE A 137 -3.50 2.67 -8.89
CA PHE A 137 -4.71 3.39 -8.50
C PHE A 137 -5.53 2.58 -7.51
N ILE A 138 -6.32 3.28 -6.71
CA ILE A 138 -7.40 2.70 -5.91
C ILE A 138 -8.71 3.45 -6.16
N SER A 139 -9.82 2.72 -6.12
CA SER A 139 -11.17 3.27 -6.11
C SER A 139 -11.76 3.25 -4.72
N LEU A 140 -12.40 4.36 -4.34
CA LEU A 140 -13.14 4.49 -3.08
C LEU A 140 -14.65 4.24 -3.27
N LYS A 141 -15.05 3.71 -4.43
CA LYS A 141 -16.43 3.31 -4.75
C LYS A 141 -16.48 1.92 -5.36
N SER A 142 -17.50 1.16 -4.98
CA SER A 142 -17.82 -0.15 -5.54
C SER A 142 -19.17 -0.10 -6.26
N SER A 143 -19.49 -1.09 -7.09
CA SER A 143 -20.84 -1.22 -7.65
C SER A 143 -21.89 -1.62 -6.59
N GLN A 144 -21.45 -2.20 -5.47
CA GLN A 144 -22.31 -2.58 -4.35
C GLN A 144 -22.53 -1.44 -3.35
N GLU A 145 -21.58 -0.51 -3.25
CA GLU A 145 -21.59 0.53 -2.23
C GLU A 145 -21.22 1.89 -2.83
N HIS A 146 -22.06 2.90 -2.55
CA HIS A 146 -21.84 4.27 -3.00
C HIS A 146 -20.49 4.85 -2.52
N ARG A 147 -19.98 4.37 -1.39
CA ARG A 147 -18.65 4.66 -0.83
C ARG A 147 -18.21 3.46 0.01
N ILE A 148 -17.00 2.97 -0.22
CA ILE A 148 -16.45 1.86 0.58
C ILE A 148 -16.05 2.36 1.99
N PRO A 149 -16.13 1.50 3.03
CA PRO A 149 -15.60 1.80 4.35
C PRO A 149 -14.13 2.23 4.28
N LEU A 150 -13.74 3.20 5.12
CA LEU A 150 -12.37 3.71 5.14
C LEU A 150 -11.35 2.58 5.41
N ARG A 151 -11.68 1.66 6.33
CA ARG A 151 -10.82 0.49 6.63
C ARG A 151 -10.59 -0.36 5.38
N MET A 152 -11.63 -0.70 4.63
CA MET A 152 -11.51 -1.42 3.37
C MET A 152 -10.65 -0.64 2.36
N GLY A 153 -10.85 0.68 2.24
CA GLY A 153 -10.03 1.53 1.36
C GLY A 153 -8.54 1.53 1.71
N VAL A 154 -8.21 1.57 3.01
CA VAL A 154 -6.82 1.47 3.49
C VAL A 154 -6.23 0.11 3.18
N LEU A 155 -6.95 -0.98 3.44
CA LEU A 155 -6.46 -2.33 3.13
C LEU A 155 -6.22 -2.54 1.63
N ASN A 156 -7.12 -2.05 0.78
CA ASN A 156 -6.93 -2.08 -0.67
C ASN A 156 -5.70 -1.26 -1.11
N LEU A 157 -5.46 -0.11 -0.50
CA LEU A 157 -4.24 0.66 -0.76
C LEU A 157 -2.99 -0.15 -0.41
N VAL A 158 -2.95 -0.77 0.77
CA VAL A 158 -1.81 -1.60 1.19
C VAL A 158 -1.64 -2.80 0.26
N HIS A 159 -2.73 -3.44 -0.16
CA HIS A 159 -2.71 -4.54 -1.14
C HIS A 159 -2.03 -4.11 -2.45
N GLU A 160 -2.43 -2.98 -3.03
CA GLU A 160 -1.84 -2.47 -4.27
C GLU A 160 -0.40 -1.98 -4.09
N LEU A 161 -0.06 -1.45 -2.91
CA LEU A 161 1.32 -1.12 -2.54
C LEU A 161 2.19 -2.38 -2.53
N LEU A 162 1.72 -3.47 -1.91
CA LEU A 162 2.44 -4.74 -1.86
C LEU A 162 2.67 -5.34 -3.24
N HIS A 163 1.73 -5.19 -4.16
CA HIS A 163 1.99 -5.48 -5.57
C HIS A 163 3.15 -4.65 -6.13
N SER A 164 3.20 -3.34 -5.87
CA SER A 164 4.33 -2.49 -6.26
C SER A 164 5.66 -2.94 -5.60
N PHE A 165 5.60 -3.60 -4.44
CA PHE A 165 6.71 -4.29 -3.79
C PHE A 165 7.02 -5.69 -4.33
N GLY A 166 6.37 -6.14 -5.39
CA GLY A 166 6.65 -7.43 -6.03
C GLY A 166 5.79 -8.58 -5.55
N ALA A 167 4.93 -8.37 -4.55
CA ALA A 167 4.03 -9.41 -4.07
C ALA A 167 3.05 -9.86 -5.17
N ARG A 168 2.73 -11.15 -5.15
CA ARG A 168 1.63 -11.73 -5.93
C ARG A 168 0.45 -11.98 -5.00
N HIS A 169 -0.70 -12.33 -5.57
CA HIS A 169 -1.77 -12.85 -4.75
C HIS A 169 -1.32 -14.13 -4.05
N ASP A 170 -1.81 -14.31 -2.82
CA ASP A 170 -1.60 -15.54 -2.07
C ASP A 170 -2.24 -16.72 -2.82
N PRO A 171 -1.53 -17.87 -2.89
CA PRO A 171 -1.99 -19.04 -3.62
C PRO A 171 -3.20 -19.70 -2.95
N GLU A 172 -3.87 -20.60 -3.67
CA GLU A 172 -4.87 -21.45 -3.03
C GLU A 172 -4.22 -22.52 -2.15
N PRO A 173 -4.93 -23.04 -1.12
CA PRO A 173 -4.37 -24.04 -0.21
C PRO A 173 -3.75 -25.26 -0.89
N ALA A 174 -4.32 -25.69 -2.02
CA ALA A 174 -3.84 -26.83 -2.79
C ALA A 174 -2.46 -26.59 -3.44
N GLN A 175 -2.08 -25.33 -3.67
CA GLN A 175 -0.81 -24.96 -4.30
C GLN A 175 0.28 -24.72 -3.25
N ASN A 176 -0.05 -23.96 -2.19
CA ASN A 176 0.86 -23.76 -1.07
C ASN A 176 0.08 -23.48 0.22
N PRO A 177 -0.07 -24.48 1.11
CA PRO A 177 -0.84 -24.33 2.34
C PRO A 177 -0.17 -23.41 3.37
N SER A 178 1.14 -23.17 3.28
CA SER A 178 1.86 -22.30 4.22
C SER A 178 1.49 -20.81 4.05
N CYS A 179 0.96 -20.44 2.88
CA CYS A 179 0.62 -19.06 2.55
C CYS A 179 -0.88 -18.76 2.66
N VAL A 180 -1.62 -19.66 3.30
CA VAL A 180 -3.04 -19.50 3.61
C VAL A 180 -3.24 -19.78 5.09
N PRO A 181 -4.00 -18.95 5.82
CA PRO A 181 -4.22 -19.20 7.24
C PRO A 181 -5.05 -20.48 7.43
N LYS A 182 -4.66 -21.31 8.42
CA LYS A 182 -5.39 -22.56 8.74
C LYS A 182 -6.82 -22.28 9.20
N ASP A 183 -7.02 -21.16 9.88
CA ASP A 183 -8.28 -20.67 10.44
C ASP A 183 -9.02 -19.72 9.49
N LYS A 184 -8.77 -19.78 8.18
CA LYS A 184 -9.35 -18.84 7.19
C LYS A 184 -10.87 -18.69 7.24
N TRP A 185 -11.57 -19.74 7.67
CA TRP A 185 -13.03 -19.75 7.78
C TRP A 185 -13.50 -18.89 8.97
N ILE A 186 -12.71 -18.84 10.05
CA ILE A 186 -12.97 -18.06 11.26
C ILE A 186 -12.40 -16.66 11.08
N ASN A 187 -11.07 -16.55 10.93
CA ASN A 187 -10.33 -15.29 10.97
C ASN A 187 -10.01 -14.68 9.59
N GLY A 188 -10.52 -15.25 8.50
CA GLY A 188 -10.41 -14.68 7.16
C GLY A 188 -9.10 -15.04 6.47
N ARG A 189 -8.92 -14.58 5.23
CA ARG A 189 -7.69 -14.81 4.47
C ARG A 189 -6.67 -13.71 4.77
N TYR A 190 -5.42 -13.93 4.38
CA TYR A 190 -4.37 -12.90 4.46
C TYR A 190 -4.63 -11.74 3.49
N LEU A 191 -3.97 -10.60 3.75
CA LEU A 191 -4.18 -9.34 3.04
C LEU A 191 -4.00 -9.44 1.53
N MET A 192 -3.05 -10.25 1.05
CA MET A 192 -2.78 -10.45 -0.38
C MET A 192 -3.63 -11.52 -1.03
N SER A 193 -4.75 -11.93 -0.42
CA SER A 193 -5.71 -12.78 -1.10
C SER A 193 -6.25 -12.10 -2.37
N LYS A 194 -6.47 -12.88 -3.44
CA LYS A 194 -7.13 -12.39 -4.66
C LYS A 194 -8.61 -12.00 -4.45
N TYR A 195 -9.18 -12.35 -3.30
CA TYR A 195 -10.55 -12.04 -2.95
C TYR A 195 -10.60 -10.76 -2.12
N SER A 196 -11.65 -9.96 -2.30
CA SER A 196 -11.82 -8.71 -1.56
C SER A 196 -11.96 -8.96 -0.06
N ASN A 197 -11.27 -8.16 0.74
CA ASN A 197 -11.29 -8.20 2.21
C ASN A 197 -12.09 -6.99 2.72
N ASP A 198 -13.09 -7.23 3.57
CA ASP A 198 -13.90 -6.19 4.21
C ASP A 198 -13.21 -5.52 5.42
N GLY A 199 -12.09 -6.08 5.86
CA GLY A 199 -11.34 -5.62 7.04
C GLY A 199 -11.96 -5.97 8.39
N HIS A 200 -12.99 -6.83 8.46
CA HIS A 200 -13.60 -7.22 9.73
C HIS A 200 -12.90 -8.38 10.43
N LYS A 201 -12.18 -9.22 9.68
CA LYS A 201 -11.51 -10.40 10.23
C LYS A 201 -10.02 -10.15 10.49
N LEU A 202 -9.49 -10.82 11.51
CA LEU A 202 -8.12 -10.61 12.01
C LEU A 202 -7.04 -10.80 10.94
N ASN A 203 -7.17 -11.83 10.08
CA ASN A 203 -6.15 -12.12 9.08
C ASN A 203 -6.12 -11.12 7.93
N HIS A 204 -7.15 -10.26 7.76
CA HIS A 204 -7.18 -9.27 6.68
C HIS A 204 -6.06 -8.22 6.78
N GLU A 205 -5.45 -8.08 7.97
CA GLU A 205 -4.34 -7.16 8.24
C GLU A 205 -2.97 -7.86 8.30
N ILE A 206 -2.96 -9.18 8.09
CA ILE A 206 -1.75 -10.01 8.17
C ILE A 206 -1.34 -10.39 6.75
N LEU A 207 -0.07 -10.21 6.39
CA LEU A 207 0.49 -10.75 5.14
C LEU A 207 0.94 -12.21 5.35
N SER A 208 0.89 -12.98 4.27
CA SER A 208 1.32 -14.37 4.29
C SER A 208 2.85 -14.48 4.21
N PRO A 209 3.44 -15.62 4.63
CA PRO A 209 4.85 -15.92 4.38
C PRO A 209 5.27 -15.80 2.91
N CYS A 210 4.37 -16.08 1.95
CA CYS A 210 4.66 -15.91 0.52
C CYS A 210 4.78 -14.43 0.13
N THR A 211 3.88 -13.59 0.65
CA THR A 211 3.93 -12.15 0.42
C THR A 211 5.22 -11.58 0.98
N GLU A 212 5.56 -11.96 2.20
CA GLU A 212 6.79 -11.58 2.86
C GLU A 212 8.04 -11.88 2.00
N MET A 213 8.17 -13.14 1.58
CA MET A 213 9.32 -13.57 0.77
C MET A 213 9.43 -12.78 -0.53
N ALA A 214 8.30 -12.54 -1.21
CA ALA A 214 8.28 -11.79 -2.47
C ALA A 214 8.69 -10.32 -2.28
N VAL A 215 8.25 -9.70 -1.18
CA VAL A 215 8.63 -8.32 -0.83
C VAL A 215 10.13 -8.25 -0.54
N ILE A 216 10.69 -9.15 0.29
CA ILE A 216 12.15 -9.18 0.51
C ILE A 216 12.89 -9.31 -0.82
N GLU A 217 12.49 -10.26 -1.65
CA GLU A 217 13.18 -10.54 -2.91
C GLU A 217 13.24 -9.29 -3.79
N ASN A 218 12.14 -8.54 -3.86
CA ASN A 218 12.10 -7.27 -4.58
C ASN A 218 13.03 -6.21 -3.95
N LEU A 219 13.09 -6.12 -2.62
CA LEU A 219 13.94 -5.16 -1.90
C LEU A 219 15.43 -5.49 -1.96
N LYS A 220 15.81 -6.73 -2.22
CA LYS A 220 17.21 -7.08 -2.52
C LYS A 220 17.72 -6.45 -3.82
N SER A 221 16.82 -6.05 -4.72
CA SER A 221 17.19 -5.41 -5.98
C SER A 221 17.47 -3.93 -5.79
N HIS A 222 18.72 -3.51 -6.01
CA HIS A 222 19.11 -2.09 -5.93
C HIS A 222 18.25 -1.19 -6.84
N HIS A 223 17.82 -1.68 -8.01
CA HIS A 223 16.95 -0.92 -8.91
C HIS A 223 15.57 -0.63 -8.32
N ARG A 224 15.10 -1.46 -7.39
CA ARG A 224 13.84 -1.31 -6.67
C ARG A 224 14.00 -0.53 -5.37
N THR A 225 15.21 -0.26 -4.92
CA THR A 225 15.45 0.46 -3.66
C THR A 225 16.16 1.80 -3.82
N LYS A 226 16.65 2.12 -5.02
CA LYS A 226 17.41 3.36 -5.30
C LYS A 226 16.69 4.69 -4.96
N CYS A 227 15.36 4.69 -4.91
CA CYS A 227 14.57 5.88 -4.58
C CYS A 227 14.24 5.98 -3.09
N LEU A 228 14.47 4.90 -2.35
CA LEU A 228 14.11 4.75 -0.96
C LEU A 228 15.17 5.44 -0.10
N THR A 229 14.71 6.12 0.96
CA THR A 229 15.60 6.90 1.83
C THR A 229 15.55 6.37 3.26
N LEU A 230 16.62 6.57 4.02
CA LEU A 230 16.67 6.17 5.42
C LEU A 230 15.90 7.18 6.28
N HIS A 231 14.94 6.73 7.09
CA HIS A 231 14.33 7.58 8.11
C HIS A 231 15.18 7.52 9.37
N THR A 232 15.78 8.64 9.76
CA THR A 232 16.58 8.76 10.98
C THR A 232 15.81 9.33 12.16
N LYS A 233 14.58 9.83 11.94
CA LYS A 233 13.71 10.32 13.01
C LYS A 233 12.89 9.18 13.61
N SER A 234 12.73 9.18 14.93
CA SER A 234 11.81 8.28 15.60
C SER A 234 10.36 8.59 15.24
N ILE A 235 9.54 7.55 15.16
CA ILE A 235 8.10 7.66 14.93
C ILE A 235 7.42 7.06 16.15
N CYS A 236 7.02 7.92 17.07
CA CYS A 236 6.32 7.50 18.26
C CYS A 236 4.95 6.87 17.91
N GLY A 237 4.73 5.65 18.41
CA GLY A 237 3.51 4.86 18.21
C GLY A 237 3.62 3.77 17.14
N ASP A 238 4.81 3.56 16.56
CA ASP A 238 5.07 2.46 15.64
C ASP A 238 5.46 1.15 16.36
N GLY A 239 5.63 1.21 17.68
CA GLY A 239 5.95 0.08 18.54
C GLY A 239 7.44 -0.30 18.53
N ILE A 240 8.31 0.54 17.96
CA ILE A 240 9.74 0.24 17.79
C ILE A 240 10.58 1.31 18.47
N VAL A 241 11.14 0.98 19.63
CA VAL A 241 12.05 1.86 20.38
C VAL A 241 13.29 2.20 19.55
N GLN A 242 13.52 3.50 19.34
CA GLN A 242 14.63 4.01 18.53
C GLN A 242 15.44 5.07 19.28
N ASN A 243 15.00 6.33 19.17
CA ASN A 243 15.53 7.50 19.86
C ASN A 243 14.51 8.04 20.89
N GLU A 244 13.53 7.22 21.23
CA GLU A 244 12.53 7.48 22.26
C GLU A 244 12.79 6.55 23.46
N GLU A 245 12.24 6.89 24.62
CA GLU A 245 12.48 6.13 25.86
C GLU A 245 11.76 4.78 25.84
N CYS A 246 10.60 4.73 25.19
CA CYS A 246 9.77 3.54 25.01
C CYS A 246 8.79 3.75 23.85
N ASP A 247 8.28 2.67 23.25
CA ASP A 247 7.16 2.72 22.32
C ASP A 247 6.32 1.45 22.47
N CYS A 248 5.06 1.64 22.86
CA CYS A 248 4.09 0.56 23.05
C CYS A 248 3.09 0.43 21.89
N GLY A 249 3.31 1.19 20.81
CA GLY A 249 2.45 1.26 19.64
C GLY A 249 1.27 2.20 19.79
N THR A 250 0.14 1.81 19.22
CA THR A 250 -1.13 2.53 19.33
C THR A 250 -1.63 2.58 20.78
N THR A 251 -2.49 3.56 21.10
CA THR A 251 -3.09 3.70 22.43
C THR A 251 -3.75 2.41 22.92
N PHE A 252 -4.42 1.69 22.02
CA PHE A 252 -5.03 0.40 22.34
C PHE A 252 -3.99 -0.67 22.71
N GLN A 253 -2.90 -0.79 21.94
CA GLN A 253 -1.82 -1.75 22.22
C GLN A 253 -1.16 -1.45 23.58
N CYS A 254 -0.89 -0.19 23.87
CA CYS A 254 -0.34 0.25 25.15
C CYS A 254 -1.25 -0.15 26.34
N VAL A 255 -2.56 0.09 26.22
CA VAL A 255 -3.55 -0.26 27.26
C VAL A 255 -3.67 -1.77 27.40
N ALA A 256 -3.78 -2.51 26.30
CA ALA A 256 -3.92 -3.96 26.30
C ALA A 256 -2.69 -4.66 26.92
N ALA A 257 -1.49 -4.14 26.65
CA ALA A 257 -0.24 -4.65 27.20
C ALA A 257 0.02 -4.21 28.66
N LYS A 258 -0.83 -3.34 29.24
CA LYS A 258 -0.56 -2.65 30.53
C LYS A 258 0.85 -2.03 30.54
N SER A 259 1.17 -1.33 29.46
CA SER A 259 2.49 -0.75 29.23
C SER A 259 2.80 0.35 30.25
N CYS A 260 4.06 0.43 30.69
CA CYS A 260 4.59 1.60 31.40
C CYS A 260 4.86 2.81 30.48
N CYS A 261 4.64 2.68 29.17
CA CYS A 261 4.92 3.70 28.18
C CYS A 261 3.69 4.57 27.89
N ILE A 262 3.91 5.89 27.77
CA ILE A 262 2.88 6.84 27.38
C ILE A 262 2.63 6.70 25.86
N PRO A 263 1.38 6.49 25.41
CA PRO A 263 1.07 6.26 24.00
C PRO A 263 1.35 7.51 23.14
N HIS A 264 1.35 7.33 21.82
CA HIS A 264 1.64 8.40 20.85
C HIS A 264 0.73 9.63 20.93
N GLU A 265 -0.51 9.46 21.40
CA GLU A 265 -1.45 10.56 21.63
C GLU A 265 -1.07 11.42 22.84
N GLY A 266 -0.07 11.00 23.62
CA GLY A 266 0.34 11.61 24.88
C GLY A 266 -0.66 11.34 26.01
N PHE A 267 -0.35 11.85 27.20
CA PHE A 267 -1.30 11.84 28.32
C PHE A 267 -1.13 13.09 29.17
N LYS A 268 -2.13 13.99 29.16
CA LYS A 268 -2.10 15.28 29.88
C LYS A 268 -0.83 16.08 29.55
N ASN A 269 0.03 16.33 30.54
CA ASN A 269 1.28 17.09 30.41
C ASN A 269 2.51 16.18 30.21
N SER A 270 2.30 14.89 29.99
CA SER A 270 3.40 13.94 29.77
C SER A 270 3.67 13.78 28.28
N GLU A 271 4.96 13.75 27.93
CA GLU A 271 5.43 13.60 26.56
C GLU A 271 5.15 12.19 26.03
N ALA A 272 4.73 12.09 24.77
CA ALA A 272 4.45 10.80 24.13
C ALA A 272 5.73 9.95 24.00
N CYS A 273 5.60 8.62 24.03
CA CYS A 273 6.74 7.68 23.94
C CYS A 273 7.81 7.90 25.01
N THR A 274 7.36 8.30 26.20
CA THR A 274 8.16 8.36 27.43
C THR A 274 7.56 7.46 28.51
N LEU A 275 8.38 7.05 29.48
CA LEU A 275 7.89 6.24 30.59
C LEU A 275 7.03 7.08 31.54
N HIS A 276 5.98 6.47 32.11
CA HIS A 276 5.20 7.11 33.15
C HIS A 276 6.10 7.48 34.35
N LYS A 277 6.27 8.78 34.61
CA LYS A 277 7.08 9.30 35.74
C LYS A 277 6.56 8.92 37.12
N VAL A 278 5.29 8.49 37.21
CA VAL A 278 4.69 7.92 38.42
C VAL A 278 4.66 6.41 38.23
N LYS A 279 5.26 5.65 39.15
CA LYS A 279 5.13 4.18 39.18
C LYS A 279 3.64 3.83 39.18
N LEU A 280 3.13 3.33 38.06
CA LEU A 280 1.87 2.60 38.06
C LEU A 280 2.16 1.20 38.60
N ASP A 281 1.52 0.83 39.71
CA ASP A 281 1.58 -0.53 40.21
C ASP A 281 1.09 -1.50 39.12
N ASN A 282 1.88 -2.54 38.83
CA ASN A 282 1.65 -3.57 37.80
C ASN A 282 1.78 -3.17 36.32
N CYS A 283 2.48 -2.08 35.98
CA CYS A 283 2.85 -1.86 34.58
C CYS A 283 4.01 -2.79 34.18
N THR A 284 3.96 -3.33 32.96
CA THR A 284 5.12 -4.04 32.39
C THR A 284 5.92 -3.06 31.53
N LEU A 285 7.25 -3.07 31.67
CA LEU A 285 8.12 -2.42 30.71
C LEU A 285 7.96 -3.17 29.39
N SER A 286 6.98 -2.75 28.61
CA SER A 286 6.81 -3.26 27.27
C SER A 286 7.90 -2.62 26.42
N ASN A 287 9.00 -3.34 26.23
CA ASN A 287 9.49 -3.45 24.88
C ASN A 287 8.41 -4.27 24.21
N VAL A 288 7.49 -3.69 23.43
CA VAL A 288 6.61 -4.55 22.65
C VAL A 288 7.53 -5.29 21.67
N ALA A 289 7.94 -6.49 22.08
CA ALA A 289 8.33 -7.52 21.16
C ALA A 289 7.07 -7.80 20.35
N GLU A 290 7.09 -7.36 19.11
CA GLU A 290 6.38 -8.00 18.00
C GLU A 290 4.88 -8.14 18.25
N THR A 291 4.15 -7.02 18.33
CA THR A 291 2.85 -7.03 17.66
C THR A 291 3.10 -7.53 16.25
N SER A 292 2.35 -8.54 15.82
CA SER A 292 2.48 -9.36 14.62
C SER A 292 2.51 -8.56 13.30
N TYR A 293 3.45 -7.65 13.16
CA TYR A 293 3.96 -7.15 11.90
C TYR A 293 5.10 -8.11 11.56
N ILE A 294 4.75 -9.06 10.70
CA ILE A 294 5.62 -9.62 9.68
C ILE A 294 7.10 -9.34 9.85
N GLN A 295 7.74 -10.35 10.40
CA GLN A 295 9.15 -10.35 10.69
C GLN A 295 9.89 -11.10 9.61
N ILE A 296 10.38 -10.37 8.62
CA ILE A 296 11.11 -11.00 7.53
C ILE A 296 12.59 -10.72 7.62
N LYS A 297 13.36 -11.79 7.90
CA LYS A 297 14.82 -11.80 8.06
C LYS A 297 15.52 -11.71 6.70
N THR A 298 16.41 -10.73 6.52
CA THR A 298 17.27 -10.60 5.32
C THR A 298 18.75 -10.83 5.63
N PRO A 299 19.68 -11.05 4.67
CA PRO A 299 21.08 -11.36 4.95
C PRO A 299 22.10 -10.19 4.77
N HIS A 300 21.68 -8.92 4.83
CA HIS A 300 22.57 -7.78 4.58
C HIS A 300 22.93 -6.94 5.83
N PRO A 301 24.07 -6.21 5.81
CA PRO A 301 24.73 -5.75 7.02
C PRO A 301 23.98 -4.61 7.73
N LYS A 302 24.01 -4.72 9.06
CA LYS A 302 23.56 -3.84 10.16
C LYS A 302 22.93 -2.46 9.81
N ASN A 303 21.76 -2.22 10.40
CA ASN A 303 21.08 -0.94 10.62
C ASN A 303 20.67 -0.15 9.35
N GLN A 304 19.82 -0.72 8.49
CA GLN A 304 19.24 0.05 7.38
C GLN A 304 17.71 -0.04 7.37
N ARG A 305 17.06 1.12 7.52
CA ARG A 305 15.64 1.34 7.28
C ARG A 305 15.45 1.86 5.86
N ILE A 306 14.35 1.50 5.23
CA ILE A 306 14.07 1.85 3.85
C ILE A 306 12.65 2.44 3.82
N ILE A 307 12.52 3.76 3.59
CA ILE A 307 11.25 4.48 3.42
C ILE A 307 10.77 4.32 1.96
N TYR A 308 9.49 4.03 1.78
CA TYR A 308 8.76 4.09 0.51
C TYR A 308 8.16 5.46 0.23
#